data_AF-W8VWD1-F1
#
_entry.id   AF-W8VWD1-F1
#
_cell.length_a   1.000
_cell.length_b   1.000
_cell.length_c   1.000
_cell.angle_alpha   90.00
_cell.angle_beta   90.00
_cell.angle_gamma   90.00
#
_symmetry.space_group_name_H-M   'P 1'
#
loop_
_entity.id
_entity.type
_entity.pdbx_description
1 polymer ?
#
loop_
_entity_poly.entity_id
_entity_poly.type
_entity_poly.pdbx_seq_one_letter_code
_entity_poly.pdbx_strand_id
1 'polypeptide(L)'
;MWNYLERLFGKSSRYYESLMRSRDAGAAITANQLMTATSLLQPLLLPAYEFEMGKASNLELPPPKNSKNQAVPYYGTITHPTYELHLFLNKDKMFQDPSNVQLILTEKLDAASELVKIKSLPIWEEVIHHDATIHHQIVDTSPKNPWSLYRAAKEELIGSTKKNQVAGYPQWLVNDIDFRKIASQEFLFQMELTDSEQVIYLFTNSTRAATDFYVQKL
;
A
#
# COMPACT_ATOMS: atom_id res chain seq x y z
N MET A 1 -20.56 9.46 22.88
CA MET A 1 -19.45 9.67 23.84
C MET A 1 -18.39 8.57 23.71
N TRP A 2 -18.78 7.29 23.67
CA TRP A 2 -17.87 6.16 23.42
C TRP A 2 -17.11 6.24 22.08
N ASN A 3 -17.77 6.61 20.97
CA ASN A 3 -17.14 6.78 19.66
C ASN A 3 -16.06 7.88 19.62
N TYR A 4 -16.16 8.91 20.47
CA TYR A 4 -15.16 9.98 20.56
C TYR A 4 -13.90 9.49 21.27
N LEU A 5 -14.07 8.63 22.30
CA LEU A 5 -12.97 7.97 23.00
C LEU A 5 -12.31 6.90 22.11
N GLU A 6 -13.07 6.11 21.34
CA GLU A 6 -12.50 5.17 20.37
C GLU A 6 -11.66 5.87 19.28
N ARG A 7 -12.09 7.07 18.87
CA ARG A 7 -11.39 7.94 17.92
C ARG A 7 -10.10 8.55 18.48
N LEU A 8 -10.02 8.77 19.80
CA LEU A 8 -8.82 9.25 20.50
C LEU A 8 -7.85 8.12 20.92
N PHE A 9 -8.38 6.94 21.26
CA PHE A 9 -7.58 5.79 21.71
C PHE A 9 -7.20 4.84 20.59
N GLY A 10 -7.56 5.16 19.35
CA GLY A 10 -6.97 4.48 18.22
C GLY A 10 -7.29 2.99 18.19
N LYS A 11 -8.57 2.66 18.33
CA LYS A 11 -9.09 1.46 17.68
C LYS A 11 -9.67 1.93 16.35
N SER A 12 -9.41 1.25 15.25
CA SER A 12 -10.21 1.43 14.04
C SER A 12 -11.66 1.33 14.52
N SER A 13 -12.40 2.44 14.49
CA SER A 13 -13.76 2.37 15.01
C SER A 13 -14.46 1.33 14.13
N ARG A 14 -15.11 0.34 14.76
CA ARG A 14 -15.88 -0.68 14.01
C ARG A 14 -16.82 -0.04 12.99
N TYR A 15 -17.20 1.22 13.23
CA TYR A 15 -17.93 2.09 12.33
C TYR A 15 -17.18 2.38 11.01
N TYR A 16 -15.91 2.76 11.02
CA TYR A 16 -15.12 2.96 9.79
C TYR A 16 -14.87 1.64 9.05
N GLU A 17 -14.54 0.57 9.77
CA GLU A 17 -14.44 -0.77 9.18
C GLU A 17 -15.76 -1.23 8.54
N SER A 18 -16.92 -0.91 9.15
CA SER A 18 -18.23 -1.24 8.60
C SER A 18 -18.58 -0.43 7.35
N LEU A 19 -18.18 0.85 7.29
CA LEU A 19 -18.31 1.72 6.11
C LEU A 19 -17.38 1.29 4.97
N MET A 20 -16.23 0.69 5.30
CA MET A 20 -15.26 0.15 4.34
C MET A 20 -15.69 -1.20 3.79
N ARG A 21 -16.27 -2.05 4.64
CA ARG A 21 -16.78 -3.40 4.30
C ARG A 21 -18.17 -3.38 3.69
N SER A 22 -18.95 -2.31 3.87
CA SER A 22 -20.27 -2.21 3.24
C SER A 22 -20.08 -2.17 1.72
N ARG A 23 -20.49 -3.27 1.07
CA ARG A 23 -20.91 -3.30 -0.33
C ARG A 23 -22.18 -2.45 -0.45
N ASP A 24 -22.12 -1.17 -0.10
CA ASP A 24 -23.29 -0.31 -0.17
C ASP A 24 -23.81 -0.35 -1.60
N ALA A 25 -25.11 -0.64 -1.71
CA ALA A 25 -25.84 -0.70 -2.95
C ALA A 25 -25.48 0.51 -3.80
N GLY A 26 -25.10 0.28 -5.06
CA GLY A 26 -24.48 1.27 -5.96
C GLY A 26 -25.06 2.67 -5.74
N ALA A 27 -24.33 3.50 -4.99
CA ALA A 27 -24.77 4.84 -4.69
C ALA A 27 -24.85 5.61 -6.01
N ALA A 28 -25.97 6.28 -6.26
CA ALA A 28 -26.10 7.13 -7.43
C ALA A 28 -25.18 8.36 -7.27
N ILE A 29 -23.98 8.28 -7.84
CA ILE A 29 -23.00 9.36 -7.88
C ILE A 29 -23.29 10.19 -9.14
N THR A 30 -23.54 11.48 -8.95
CA THR A 30 -23.72 12.40 -10.08
C THR A 30 -22.37 12.78 -10.70
N ALA A 31 -22.37 13.13 -12.00
CA ALA A 31 -21.16 13.57 -12.69
C ALA A 31 -20.50 14.79 -12.01
N ASN A 32 -21.29 15.72 -11.45
CA ASN A 32 -20.76 16.89 -10.76
C ASN A 32 -20.06 16.51 -9.43
N GLN A 33 -20.62 15.56 -8.68
CA GLN A 33 -19.98 15.07 -7.45
C GLN A 33 -18.66 14.39 -7.78
N LEU A 34 -18.66 13.55 -8.82
CA LEU A 34 -17.46 12.86 -9.29
C LEU A 34 -16.38 13.86 -9.70
N MET A 35 -16.68 14.80 -10.60
CA MET A 35 -15.75 15.83 -11.06
C MET A 35 -15.17 16.66 -9.90
N THR A 36 -16.00 17.00 -8.91
CA THR A 36 -15.57 17.73 -7.71
C THR A 36 -14.58 16.90 -6.91
N ALA A 37 -14.91 15.65 -6.60
CA ALA A 37 -14.03 14.74 -5.84
C ALA A 37 -12.72 14.46 -6.59
N THR A 38 -12.78 14.23 -7.89
CA THR A 38 -11.61 14.03 -8.77
C THR A 38 -10.68 15.25 -8.72
N SER A 39 -11.23 16.46 -8.77
CA SER A 39 -10.44 17.70 -8.67
C SER A 39 -9.78 17.87 -7.30
N LEU A 40 -10.46 17.46 -6.21
CA LEU A 40 -9.91 17.49 -4.86
C LEU A 40 -8.79 16.48 -4.63
N LEU A 41 -8.86 15.30 -5.26
CA LEU A 41 -7.87 14.23 -5.10
C LEU A 41 -6.66 14.40 -6.03
N GLN A 42 -6.80 15.11 -7.15
CA GLN A 42 -5.73 15.34 -8.13
C GLN A 42 -4.40 15.80 -7.50
N PRO A 43 -4.36 16.74 -6.54
CA PRO A 43 -3.10 17.19 -5.94
C PRO A 43 -2.41 16.14 -5.08
N LEU A 44 -3.13 15.10 -4.64
CA LEU A 44 -2.59 14.02 -3.81
C LEU A 44 -1.93 12.91 -4.62
N LEU A 45 -1.89 13.01 -5.96
CA LEU A 45 -1.29 12.00 -6.82
C LEU A 45 0.21 11.90 -6.59
N LEU A 46 0.69 10.69 -6.27
CA LEU A 46 2.12 10.37 -6.25
C LEU A 46 2.51 9.46 -7.42
N PRO A 47 3.72 9.63 -7.97
CA PRO A 47 4.26 8.69 -8.94
C PRO A 47 4.45 7.33 -8.28
N ALA A 48 3.92 6.32 -8.92
CA ALA A 48 4.26 4.92 -8.68
C ALA A 48 4.81 4.34 -9.99
N TYR A 49 5.27 3.09 -9.94
CA TYR A 49 5.92 2.46 -11.08
C TYR A 49 5.40 1.04 -11.25
N GLU A 50 5.33 0.59 -12.50
CA GLU A 50 5.00 -0.81 -12.78
C GLU A 50 6.03 -1.72 -12.12
N PHE A 51 5.52 -2.79 -11.52
CA PHE A 51 6.35 -3.76 -10.85
C PHE A 51 6.95 -4.71 -11.89
N GLU A 52 8.27 -4.74 -11.93
CA GLU A 52 9.02 -5.69 -12.71
C GLU A 52 9.98 -6.44 -11.79
N MET A 53 9.92 -7.76 -11.85
CA MET A 53 10.83 -8.62 -11.11
C MET A 53 11.91 -9.14 -12.06
N GLY A 54 13.14 -8.72 -11.81
CA GLY A 54 14.32 -9.21 -12.51
C GLY A 54 14.72 -10.61 -12.04
N LYS A 55 15.53 -11.27 -12.86
CA LYS A 55 16.25 -12.49 -12.44
C LYS A 55 17.31 -12.13 -11.40
N ALA A 56 17.79 -13.14 -10.68
CA ALA A 56 18.85 -13.00 -9.69
C ALA A 56 19.96 -12.08 -10.21
N SER A 57 20.13 -10.92 -9.57
CA SER A 57 21.33 -10.14 -9.78
C SER A 57 22.52 -10.98 -9.29
N ASN A 58 23.70 -10.78 -9.87
CA ASN A 58 24.95 -11.37 -9.37
C ASN A 58 25.34 -10.71 -8.04
N LEU A 59 24.45 -10.79 -7.06
CA LEU A 59 24.67 -10.26 -5.74
C LEU A 59 25.59 -11.24 -5.01
N GLU A 60 26.84 -10.85 -4.82
CA GLU A 60 27.78 -11.53 -3.93
C GLU A 60 27.45 -11.25 -2.45
N LEU A 61 26.16 -11.26 -2.08
CA LEU A 61 25.74 -11.14 -0.69
C LEU A 61 25.37 -12.52 -0.15
N PRO A 62 25.87 -12.90 1.04
CA PRO A 62 25.43 -14.13 1.67
C PRO A 62 23.92 -14.04 1.94
N PRO A 63 23.15 -15.12 1.72
CA PRO A 63 21.72 -15.09 1.96
C PRO A 63 21.47 -14.77 3.44
N PRO A 64 20.55 -13.84 3.73
CA PRO A 64 20.20 -13.53 5.10
C PRO A 64 19.63 -14.77 5.79
N LYS A 65 19.78 -14.81 7.11
CA LYS A 65 19.31 -15.93 7.91
C LYS A 65 18.11 -15.51 8.75
N ASN A 66 17.18 -16.43 8.93
CA ASN A 66 16.05 -16.24 9.84
C ASN A 66 16.48 -16.38 11.31
N SER A 67 15.54 -16.20 12.24
CA SER A 67 15.78 -16.32 13.69
C SER A 67 16.31 -17.70 14.12
N LYS A 68 16.10 -18.73 13.30
CA LYS A 68 16.60 -20.10 13.48
C LYS A 68 17.95 -20.34 12.81
N ASN A 69 18.64 -19.28 12.37
CA ASN A 69 19.93 -19.34 11.67
C ASN A 69 19.88 -20.15 10.35
N GLN A 70 18.69 -20.27 9.73
CA GLN A 70 18.48 -20.92 8.43
C GLN A 70 18.49 -19.86 7.33
N ALA A 71 19.14 -20.14 6.20
CA ALA A 71 19.13 -19.24 5.06
C ALA A 71 17.71 -19.06 4.51
N VAL A 72 17.33 -17.81 4.26
CA VAL A 72 16.08 -17.46 3.59
C VAL A 72 16.33 -17.53 2.09
N PRO A 73 15.49 -18.25 1.31
CA PRO A 73 15.69 -18.37 -0.13
C PRO A 73 15.50 -17.03 -0.81
N TYR A 74 16.37 -16.75 -1.77
CA TYR A 74 16.26 -15.59 -2.63
C TYR A 74 15.04 -15.72 -3.55
N TYR A 75 14.25 -14.67 -3.64
CA TYR A 75 13.01 -14.65 -4.40
C TYR A 75 13.14 -13.89 -5.71
N GLY A 76 13.76 -12.72 -5.68
CA GLY A 76 13.93 -11.89 -6.87
C GLY A 76 14.46 -10.50 -6.55
N THR A 77 14.84 -9.79 -7.61
CA THR A 77 15.22 -8.38 -7.56
C THR A 77 14.09 -7.54 -8.10
N ILE A 78 13.77 -6.46 -7.41
CA ILE A 78 12.74 -5.51 -7.81
C ILE A 78 13.40 -4.15 -8.01
N THR A 79 13.09 -3.54 -9.14
CA THR A 79 13.67 -2.27 -9.56
C THR A 79 12.86 -1.11 -8.95
N HIS A 80 13.43 -0.39 -7.98
CA HIS A 80 12.86 0.83 -7.42
C HIS A 80 13.49 2.08 -8.07
N PRO A 81 12.83 3.25 -8.08
CA PRO A 81 13.43 4.48 -8.59
C PRO A 81 14.75 4.84 -7.90
N THR A 82 14.80 4.66 -6.58
CA THR A 82 15.95 5.01 -5.74
C THR A 82 16.87 3.82 -5.43
N TYR A 83 16.32 2.61 -5.47
CA TYR A 83 16.98 1.42 -4.93
C TYR A 83 16.88 0.24 -5.91
N GLU A 84 17.76 -0.73 -5.74
CA GLU A 84 17.55 -2.10 -6.16
C GLU A 84 17.18 -2.91 -4.91
N LEU A 85 16.05 -3.62 -4.98
CA LEU A 85 15.44 -4.28 -3.83
C LEU A 85 15.58 -5.79 -3.99
N HIS A 86 16.37 -6.42 -3.13
CA HIS A 86 16.61 -7.87 -3.17
C HIS A 86 15.73 -8.57 -2.14
N LEU A 87 14.69 -9.25 -2.62
CA LEU A 87 13.72 -9.93 -1.77
C LEU A 87 14.17 -11.36 -1.48
N PHE A 88 14.22 -11.71 -0.20
CA PHE A 88 14.38 -13.07 0.31
C PHE A 88 13.10 -13.48 1.01
N LEU A 89 12.45 -14.55 0.54
CA LEU A 89 11.12 -14.93 0.98
C LEU A 89 10.96 -16.44 1.02
N ASN A 90 10.72 -16.99 2.22
CA ASN A 90 10.20 -18.34 2.38
C ASN A 90 8.66 -18.33 2.43
N LYS A 91 8.02 -18.51 1.26
CA LYS A 91 6.55 -18.48 1.12
C LYS A 91 5.83 -19.39 2.13
N ASP A 92 6.31 -20.61 2.33
CA ASP A 92 5.65 -21.61 3.18
C ASP A 92 5.72 -21.28 4.68
N LYS A 93 6.68 -20.44 5.07
CA LYS A 93 6.95 -20.12 6.49
C LYS A 93 6.82 -18.64 6.82
N MET A 94 6.33 -17.82 5.90
CA MET A 94 6.26 -16.36 6.07
C MET A 94 5.44 -15.95 7.31
N PHE A 95 4.40 -16.70 7.66
CA PHE A 95 3.55 -16.43 8.83
C PHE A 95 4.08 -17.02 10.15
N GLN A 96 5.06 -17.93 10.08
CA GLN A 96 5.62 -18.58 11.27
C GLN A 96 6.67 -17.71 11.96
N ASP A 97 7.40 -16.92 11.18
CA ASP A 97 8.48 -16.07 11.66
C ASP A 97 8.69 -14.91 10.66
N PRO A 98 8.56 -13.64 11.10
CA PRO A 98 8.75 -12.48 10.22
C PRO A 98 10.11 -12.44 9.54
N SER A 99 11.15 -13.01 10.16
CA SER A 99 12.49 -13.08 9.57
C SER A 99 12.61 -14.04 8.37
N ASN A 100 11.51 -14.71 7.99
CA ASN A 100 11.39 -15.44 6.72
C ASN A 100 11.04 -14.52 5.53
N VAL A 101 10.82 -13.23 5.77
CA VAL A 101 10.69 -12.19 4.76
C VAL A 101 11.75 -11.13 5.07
N GLN A 102 12.72 -10.99 4.18
CA GLN A 102 13.81 -10.02 4.35
C GLN A 102 14.07 -9.30 3.05
N LEU A 103 14.41 -8.02 3.14
CA LEU A 103 14.73 -7.19 2.01
C LEU A 103 16.10 -6.56 2.23
N ILE A 104 16.95 -6.65 1.22
CA ILE A 104 18.21 -5.92 1.17
C ILE A 104 18.05 -4.81 0.14
N LEU A 105 18.33 -3.58 0.54
CA LEU A 105 18.29 -2.41 -0.31
C LEU A 105 19.72 -2.07 -0.74
N THR A 106 19.94 -1.91 -2.03
CA THR A 106 21.18 -1.40 -2.61
C THR A 106 20.86 -0.10 -3.35
N GLU A 107 21.68 0.94 -3.16
CA GLU A 107 21.50 2.18 -3.90
C GLU A 107 21.79 1.95 -5.39
N LYS A 108 20.94 2.51 -6.25
CA LYS A 108 21.21 2.49 -7.69
C LYS A 108 22.32 3.47 -8.02
N LEU A 109 23.42 2.97 -8.58
CA LEU A 109 24.52 3.78 -9.08
C LEU A 109 24.15 4.53 -10.38
N ASP A 110 23.24 3.98 -11.18
CA ASP A 110 22.79 4.58 -12.45
C ASP A 110 21.26 4.72 -12.50
N ALA A 111 20.78 5.95 -12.67
CA ALA A 111 19.36 6.34 -12.70
C ALA A 111 18.61 5.95 -13.99
N ALA A 112 19.14 5.04 -14.80
CA ALA A 112 18.74 4.85 -16.20
C ALA A 112 17.74 3.71 -16.47
N SER A 113 17.08 3.13 -15.46
CA SER A 113 15.94 2.25 -15.76
C SER A 113 14.73 3.10 -16.12
N GLU A 114 14.27 3.01 -17.37
CA GLU A 114 12.99 3.57 -17.82
C GLU A 114 11.82 2.83 -17.15
N LEU A 115 11.63 3.06 -15.86
CA LEU A 115 10.48 2.53 -15.14
C LEU A 115 9.22 3.17 -15.71
N VAL A 116 8.26 2.32 -16.09
CA VAL A 116 6.95 2.78 -16.56
C VAL A 116 6.22 3.44 -15.40
N LYS A 117 6.02 4.76 -15.51
CA LYS A 117 5.33 5.56 -14.50
C LYS A 117 3.84 5.29 -14.54
N ILE A 118 3.29 4.99 -13.38
CA ILE A 118 1.86 4.94 -13.11
C ILE A 118 1.52 5.94 -12.01
N LYS A 119 0.22 6.10 -11.76
CA LYS A 119 -0.29 7.00 -10.72
C LYS A 119 -0.78 6.19 -9.52
N SER A 120 -0.55 6.73 -8.34
CA SER A 120 -1.09 6.20 -7.09
C SER A 120 -1.81 7.29 -6.32
N LEU A 121 -2.86 6.89 -5.60
CA LEU A 121 -3.58 7.74 -4.65
C LEU A 121 -3.54 7.10 -3.27
N PRO A 122 -3.61 7.90 -2.20
CA PRO A 122 -3.63 7.40 -0.83
C PRO A 122 -4.81 6.45 -0.60
N ILE A 123 -4.88 5.88 0.58
CA ILE A 123 -6.09 5.20 1.06
C ILE A 123 -6.98 6.19 1.80
N TRP A 124 -8.24 5.85 2.02
CA TRP A 124 -9.18 6.82 2.60
C TRP A 124 -8.83 7.22 4.03
N GLU A 125 -8.30 6.31 4.85
CA GLU A 125 -7.81 6.59 6.20
C GLU A 125 -6.68 7.59 6.15
N GLU A 126 -5.77 7.46 5.19
CA GLU A 126 -4.71 8.42 5.00
C GLU A 126 -5.27 9.80 4.64
N VAL A 127 -6.26 9.87 3.74
CA VAL A 127 -6.95 11.14 3.43
C VAL A 127 -7.65 11.71 4.67
N ILE A 128 -8.26 10.88 5.53
CA ILE A 128 -8.88 11.32 6.79
C ILE A 128 -7.84 11.94 7.73
N HIS A 129 -6.65 11.33 7.82
CA HIS A 129 -5.65 11.65 8.84
C HIS A 129 -4.65 12.72 8.40
N HIS A 130 -4.19 12.69 7.15
CA HIS A 130 -3.22 13.63 6.58
C HIS A 130 -3.89 14.80 5.84
N ASP A 131 -5.01 14.55 5.17
CA ASP A 131 -5.69 15.53 4.31
C ASP A 131 -7.13 15.81 4.77
N ALA A 132 -7.31 16.05 6.07
CA ALA A 132 -8.63 16.18 6.71
C ALA A 132 -9.56 17.20 6.02
N THR A 133 -9.00 18.27 5.45
CA THR A 133 -9.75 19.27 4.67
C THR A 133 -10.38 18.65 3.42
N ILE A 134 -9.60 17.89 2.63
CA ILE A 134 -10.10 17.19 1.44
C ILE A 134 -11.13 16.13 1.85
N HIS A 135 -10.86 15.38 2.92
CA HIS A 135 -11.81 14.42 3.47
C HIS A 135 -13.17 15.08 3.76
N HIS A 136 -13.19 16.20 4.50
CA HIS A 136 -14.43 16.91 4.83
C HIS A 136 -15.16 17.40 3.58
N GLN A 137 -14.44 17.95 2.60
CA GLN A 137 -15.05 18.41 1.34
C GLN A 137 -15.70 17.26 0.54
N ILE A 138 -15.08 16.07 0.53
CA ILE A 138 -15.67 14.88 -0.09
C ILE A 138 -16.91 14.43 0.70
N VAL A 139 -16.86 14.46 2.02
CA VAL A 139 -18.01 14.15 2.89
C VAL A 139 -19.17 15.11 2.64
N ASP A 140 -18.91 16.41 2.54
CA ASP A 140 -19.95 17.41 2.29
C ASP A 140 -20.59 17.24 0.89
N THR A 141 -19.80 16.79 -0.09
CA THR A 141 -20.26 16.54 -1.47
C THR A 141 -21.19 15.32 -1.56
N SER A 142 -20.97 14.29 -0.73
CA SER A 142 -21.83 13.10 -0.64
C SER A 142 -21.94 12.59 0.81
N PRO A 143 -22.75 13.25 1.66
CA PRO A 143 -22.78 12.94 3.10
C PRO A 143 -23.27 11.52 3.42
N LYS A 144 -24.10 10.97 2.53
CA LYS A 144 -24.66 9.62 2.68
C LYS A 144 -23.69 8.53 2.24
N ASN A 145 -22.86 8.79 1.22
CA ASN A 145 -22.00 7.79 0.59
C ASN A 145 -20.62 8.38 0.20
N PRO A 146 -19.84 8.92 1.16
CA PRO A 146 -18.59 9.61 0.84
C PRO A 146 -17.49 8.65 0.38
N TRP A 147 -17.47 7.44 0.95
CA TRP A 147 -16.52 6.39 0.57
C TRP A 147 -16.74 5.88 -0.85
N SER A 148 -17.99 5.70 -1.26
CA SER A 148 -18.31 5.31 -2.65
C SER A 148 -17.94 6.41 -3.65
N LEU A 149 -18.15 7.69 -3.29
CA LEU A 149 -17.69 8.82 -4.10
C LEU A 149 -16.16 8.83 -4.23
N TYR A 150 -15.45 8.64 -3.12
CA TYR A 150 -14.00 8.56 -3.13
C TYR A 150 -13.48 7.42 -4.00
N ARG A 151 -14.04 6.21 -3.87
CA ARG A 151 -13.66 5.05 -4.69
C ARG A 151 -13.86 5.31 -6.18
N ALA A 152 -15.00 5.90 -6.56
CA ALA A 152 -15.28 6.25 -7.94
C ALA A 152 -14.30 7.30 -8.49
N ALA A 153 -14.01 8.35 -7.71
CA ALA A 153 -13.03 9.37 -8.10
C ALA A 153 -11.61 8.80 -8.21
N LYS A 154 -11.23 7.90 -7.29
CA LYS A 154 -9.95 7.17 -7.35
C LYS A 154 -9.87 6.32 -8.62
N GLU A 155 -10.91 5.55 -8.92
CA GLU A 155 -10.98 4.72 -10.13
C GLU A 155 -10.91 5.57 -11.42
N GLU A 156 -11.52 6.75 -11.45
CA GLU A 156 -11.39 7.68 -12.58
C GLU A 156 -9.95 8.19 -12.77
N LEU A 157 -9.22 8.44 -11.67
CA LEU A 157 -7.87 9.02 -11.71
C LEU A 157 -6.75 8.02 -12.00
N ILE A 158 -6.85 6.81 -11.43
CA ILE A 158 -5.77 5.82 -11.48
C ILE A 158 -6.21 4.48 -12.12
N GLY A 159 -7.49 4.33 -12.46
CA GLY A 159 -8.06 3.08 -12.96
C GLY A 159 -8.25 2.05 -11.84
N SER A 160 -8.26 0.77 -12.23
CA SER A 160 -8.36 -0.36 -11.31
C SER A 160 -7.18 -0.41 -10.32
N THR A 161 -7.47 -0.76 -9.07
CA THR A 161 -6.47 -1.00 -8.03
C THR A 161 -5.40 -1.97 -8.52
N LYS A 162 -4.13 -1.53 -8.49
CA LYS A 162 -3.00 -2.34 -8.93
C LYS A 162 -2.64 -3.33 -7.84
N LYS A 163 -2.43 -4.60 -8.20
CA LYS A 163 -1.92 -5.63 -7.29
C LYS A 163 -0.40 -5.60 -7.17
N ASN A 164 0.26 -5.21 -8.26
CA ASN A 164 1.71 -5.12 -8.39
C ASN A 164 2.08 -3.67 -8.69
N GLN A 165 2.87 -3.04 -7.82
CA GLN A 165 3.43 -1.70 -8.05
C GLN A 165 4.63 -1.45 -7.16
N VAL A 166 5.44 -0.46 -7.53
CA VAL A 166 6.59 0.02 -6.78
C VAL A 166 6.41 1.51 -6.47
N ALA A 167 6.79 1.92 -5.26
CA ALA A 167 6.65 3.29 -4.74
C ALA A 167 5.19 3.82 -4.73
N GLY A 168 5.04 5.10 -4.36
CA GLY A 168 3.75 5.76 -4.23
C GLY A 168 2.99 5.33 -2.98
N TYR A 169 1.65 5.30 -3.05
CA TYR A 169 0.82 4.83 -1.95
C TYR A 169 0.45 3.36 -2.08
N PRO A 170 0.40 2.59 -0.98
CA PRO A 170 -0.10 1.22 -1.02
C PRO A 170 -1.55 1.18 -1.53
N GLN A 171 -1.82 0.31 -2.49
CA GLN A 171 -3.13 0.11 -3.09
C GLN A 171 -3.79 -1.12 -2.45
N TRP A 172 -4.27 -0.96 -1.21
CA TRP A 172 -5.00 -2.01 -0.48
C TRP A 172 -6.25 -2.42 -1.26
N LEU A 173 -6.42 -3.73 -1.42
CA LEU A 173 -7.60 -4.30 -2.08
C LEU A 173 -8.75 -4.43 -1.09
N VAL A 174 -8.42 -4.70 0.17
CA VAL A 174 -9.29 -4.65 1.34
C VAL A 174 -8.54 -3.90 2.41
N ASN A 175 -9.19 -2.91 3.01
CA ASN A 175 -8.54 -2.07 4.02
C ASN A 175 -8.67 -2.72 5.40
N ASP A 176 -7.76 -3.63 5.71
CA ASP A 176 -7.69 -4.35 6.98
C ASP A 176 -6.50 -3.94 7.85
N ILE A 177 -5.69 -3.00 7.38
CA ILE A 177 -4.51 -2.52 8.09
C ILE A 177 -4.75 -1.13 8.65
N ASP A 178 -4.59 -1.05 9.96
CA ASP A 178 -4.65 0.21 10.71
C ASP A 178 -3.56 1.16 10.21
N PHE A 179 -3.98 2.25 9.57
CA PHE A 179 -3.11 3.28 9.01
C PHE A 179 -2.00 3.74 9.98
N ARG A 180 -2.28 3.79 11.29
CA ARG A 180 -1.28 4.22 12.30
C ARG A 180 -0.07 3.30 12.42
N LYS A 181 -0.19 2.05 11.98
CA LYS A 181 0.94 1.10 11.92
C LYS A 181 1.90 1.44 10.78
N ILE A 182 1.37 1.99 9.69
CA ILE A 182 2.12 2.28 8.46
C ILE A 182 2.41 3.77 8.28
N ALA A 183 1.80 4.66 9.06
CA ALA A 183 1.91 6.11 8.90
C ALA A 183 3.34 6.64 8.99
N SER A 184 4.22 5.98 9.75
CA SER A 184 5.64 6.34 9.89
C SER A 184 6.56 5.49 9.00
N GLN A 185 5.99 4.67 8.12
CA GLN A 185 6.73 3.74 7.27
C GLN A 185 6.72 4.24 5.83
N GLU A 186 7.81 4.02 5.11
CA GLU A 186 7.89 4.31 3.69
C GLU A 186 7.50 3.05 2.91
N PHE A 187 6.50 3.20 2.04
CA PHE A 187 6.06 2.12 1.17
C PHE A 187 7.07 1.88 0.05
N LEU A 188 7.52 0.63 -0.09
CA LEU A 188 8.49 0.25 -1.12
C LEU A 188 7.80 -0.36 -2.33
N PHE A 189 7.01 -1.42 -2.13
CA PHE A 189 6.29 -2.10 -3.20
C PHE A 189 5.19 -3.01 -2.66
N GLN A 190 4.32 -3.44 -3.55
CA GLN A 190 3.38 -4.53 -3.34
C GLN A 190 3.45 -5.50 -4.51
N MET A 191 3.23 -6.78 -4.23
CA MET A 191 3.21 -7.81 -5.26
C MET A 191 2.24 -8.94 -4.91
N GLU A 192 1.57 -9.45 -5.94
CA GLU A 192 0.81 -10.68 -5.92
C GLU A 192 1.76 -11.87 -5.94
N LEU A 193 1.59 -12.78 -4.99
CA LEU A 193 2.31 -14.05 -4.95
C LEU A 193 1.65 -15.01 -5.94
N THR A 194 2.46 -15.57 -6.85
CA THR A 194 2.04 -16.39 -8.01
C THR A 194 1.15 -17.60 -7.68
N ASP A 195 1.12 -18.05 -6.42
CA ASP A 195 0.56 -19.34 -6.03
C ASP A 195 -0.37 -19.29 -4.81
N SER A 196 -0.63 -18.10 -4.23
CA SER A 196 -1.29 -18.01 -2.92
C SER A 196 -2.47 -17.05 -2.83
N GLU A 197 -2.93 -16.48 -3.95
CA GLU A 197 -4.00 -15.47 -3.97
C GLU A 197 -3.79 -14.40 -2.88
N GLN A 198 -2.54 -13.97 -2.73
CA GLN A 198 -2.12 -13.05 -1.70
C GLN A 198 -1.31 -11.91 -2.30
N VAL A 199 -1.50 -10.72 -1.75
CA VAL A 199 -0.64 -9.57 -2.02
C VAL A 199 0.19 -9.30 -0.78
N ILE A 200 1.51 -9.25 -0.96
CA ILE A 200 2.44 -8.80 0.08
C ILE A 200 2.77 -7.33 -0.16
N TYR A 201 2.82 -6.57 0.91
CA TYR A 201 3.15 -5.15 0.94
C TYR A 201 4.39 -4.97 1.80
N LEU A 202 5.43 -4.35 1.26
CA LEU A 202 6.68 -4.14 1.97
C LEU A 202 6.92 -2.66 2.22
N PHE A 203 7.37 -2.39 3.43
CA PHE A 203 7.65 -1.06 3.94
C PHE A 203 9.05 -1.04 4.55
N THR A 204 9.69 0.11 4.49
CA THR A 204 10.90 0.39 5.29
C THR A 204 10.55 1.34 6.42
N ASN A 205 11.20 1.17 7.55
CA ASN A 205 11.05 2.06 8.69
C ASN A 205 12.26 2.99 8.76
N SER A 206 12.05 4.30 8.67
CA SER A 206 13.14 5.28 8.76
C SER A 206 13.91 5.23 10.10
N THR A 207 13.30 4.66 11.16
CA THR A 207 13.91 4.55 12.49
C THR A 207 14.57 3.21 12.80
N ARG A 208 14.25 2.17 12.04
CA ARG A 208 14.80 0.82 12.20
C ARG A 208 15.13 0.36 10.80
N ALA A 209 16.40 0.06 10.49
CA ALA A 209 16.81 -0.50 9.21
C ALA A 209 16.23 -1.92 8.92
N ALA A 210 15.07 -2.23 9.47
CA ALA A 210 14.30 -3.43 9.33
C ALA A 210 13.14 -3.19 8.36
N THR A 211 12.87 -4.20 7.56
CA THR A 211 11.73 -4.23 6.65
C THR A 211 10.50 -4.75 7.39
N ASP A 212 9.40 -4.02 7.29
CA ASP A 212 8.10 -4.48 7.74
C ASP A 212 7.31 -4.98 6.53
N PHE A 213 6.54 -6.05 6.71
CA PHE A 213 5.67 -6.55 5.66
C PHE A 213 4.28 -6.86 6.19
N TYR A 214 3.31 -6.74 5.29
CA TYR A 214 1.91 -7.08 5.52
C TYR A 214 1.42 -7.97 4.38
N VAL A 215 0.47 -8.85 4.67
CA VAL A 215 -0.08 -9.77 3.68
C VAL A 215 -1.59 -9.66 3.67
N GLN A 216 -2.15 -9.48 2.49
CA GLN A 216 -3.59 -9.46 2.28
C GLN A 216 -3.99 -10.67 1.43
N LYS A 217 -5.05 -11.38 1.85
CA LYS A 217 -5.69 -12.39 1.00
C LYS A 217 -6.66 -11.71 0.03
N LEU A 218 -6.69 -12.19 -1.20
CA LEU A 218 -7.60 -11.74 -2.26
C LEU A 218 -9.02 -12.28 -2.07
#